data_AF-A0A0N8I0C1-F1
#
_entry.id   AF-A0A0N8I0C1-F1
#
_cell.length_a   1.000
_cell.length_b   1.000
_cell.length_c   1.000
_cell.angle_alpha   90.00
_cell.angle_beta   90.00
_cell.angle_gamma   90.00
#
_symmetry.space_group_name_H-M   'P 1'
#
loop_
_entity.id
_entity.type
_entity.pdbx_description
1 polymer ?
#
loop_
_entity_poly.entity_id
_entity_poly.type
_entity_poly.pdbx_seq_one_letter_code
_entity_poly.pdbx_strand_id
1 'polypeptide(L)'
;MEPSHLDHANLTIPADRVDDAVAFYRDALGFDLEDLDAYRAGDRPIFSIRLSATSLIHVRPSEEFDPRRGGTSTTSPSSSRSRSTRSSGSYRKQASISNARLAT
;
A
#
# COMPACT_ATOMS: atom_id res chain seq x y z
N MET A 1 9.76 -26.16 -8.01
CA MET A 1 8.92 -25.10 -8.60
C MET A 1 9.79 -23.88 -8.63
N GLU A 2 10.11 -23.37 -9.81
CA GLU A 2 11.04 -22.24 -9.96
C GLU A 2 10.27 -20.91 -9.98
N PRO A 3 10.71 -19.88 -9.23
CA PRO A 3 10.12 -18.56 -9.31
C PRO A 3 10.37 -17.96 -10.70
N SER A 4 9.30 -17.53 -11.38
CA SER A 4 9.39 -17.04 -12.76
C SER A 4 9.34 -15.52 -12.91
N HIS A 5 8.76 -14.80 -11.94
CA HIS A 5 8.65 -13.35 -11.95
C HIS A 5 8.28 -12.79 -10.58
N LEU A 6 8.46 -11.49 -10.41
CA LEU A 6 7.91 -10.72 -9.29
C LEU A 6 6.49 -10.24 -9.65
N ASP A 7 5.50 -10.58 -8.82
CA ASP A 7 4.11 -10.17 -9.03
C ASP A 7 3.86 -8.75 -8.47
N HIS A 8 4.35 -8.45 -7.28
CA HIS A 8 4.21 -7.15 -6.66
C HIS A 8 5.32 -6.87 -5.65
N ALA A 9 5.55 -5.58 -5.41
CA ALA A 9 6.32 -5.09 -4.29
C ALA A 9 5.51 -4.05 -3.50
N ASN A 10 5.74 -3.97 -2.20
CA ASN A 10 5.19 -2.92 -1.35
C ASN A 10 6.30 -1.91 -1.05
N LEU A 11 6.07 -0.66 -1.41
CA LEU A 11 6.99 0.45 -1.17
C LEU A 11 6.33 1.46 -0.24
N THR A 12 6.95 1.72 0.90
CA THR A 12 6.57 2.85 1.76
C THR A 12 7.40 4.06 1.39
N ILE A 13 6.77 5.23 1.28
CA ILE A 13 7.45 6.51 1.05
C ILE A 13 7.02 7.54 2.10
N PRO A 14 7.78 8.61 2.33
CA PRO A 14 7.31 9.75 3.11
C PRO A 14 6.01 10.33 2.52
N ALA A 15 5.05 10.69 3.38
CA ALA A 15 3.76 11.23 2.96
C ALA A 15 3.87 12.54 2.16
N ASP A 16 4.90 13.35 2.43
CA ASP A 16 5.20 14.62 1.77
C ASP A 16 5.95 14.47 0.44
N ARG A 17 6.29 13.24 0.03
CA ARG A 17 7.09 12.94 -1.18
C ARG A 17 6.29 12.22 -2.27
N VAL A 18 4.96 12.29 -2.21
CA VAL A 18 4.07 11.69 -3.23
C VAL A 18 4.32 12.30 -4.60
N ASP A 19 4.41 13.63 -4.67
CA ASP A 19 4.61 14.30 -5.96
C ASP A 19 5.98 14.01 -6.56
N ASP A 20 7.01 13.79 -5.74
CA ASP A 20 8.32 13.30 -6.23
C ASP A 20 8.21 11.89 -6.81
N ALA A 21 7.45 11.00 -6.17
CA ALA A 21 7.21 9.66 -6.68
C ALA A 21 6.44 9.69 -8.01
N VAL A 22 5.46 10.59 -8.14
CA VAL A 22 4.72 10.81 -9.39
C VAL A 22 5.66 11.33 -10.48
N ALA A 23 6.45 12.36 -10.19
CA ALA A 23 7.41 12.91 -11.15
C ALA A 23 8.42 11.86 -11.62
N PHE A 24 8.89 11.01 -10.71
CA PHE A 24 9.84 9.96 -11.04
C PHE A 24 9.21 8.83 -11.85
N TYR A 25 8.17 8.18 -11.34
CA TYR A 25 7.63 6.97 -11.96
C TYR A 25 6.77 7.26 -13.18
N ARG A 26 5.95 8.31 -13.14
CA ARG A 26 5.09 8.69 -14.27
C ARG A 26 5.84 9.55 -15.27
N ASP A 27 6.38 10.68 -14.83
CA ASP A 27 6.82 11.72 -15.76
C ASP A 27 8.21 11.40 -16.34
N ALA A 28 9.13 10.82 -15.55
CA ALA A 28 10.47 10.47 -16.02
C ALA A 28 10.54 9.05 -16.62
N LEU A 29 9.83 8.07 -16.06
CA LEU A 29 9.90 6.67 -16.51
C LEU A 29 8.71 6.23 -17.39
N GLY A 30 7.61 6.99 -17.42
CA GLY A 30 6.47 6.71 -18.27
C GLY A 30 5.55 5.58 -17.77
N PHE A 31 5.60 5.23 -16.48
CA PHE A 31 4.71 4.20 -15.93
C PHE A 31 3.31 4.73 -15.64
N ASP A 32 2.33 3.84 -15.74
CA ASP A 32 0.95 4.13 -15.34
C ASP A 32 0.83 4.07 -13.81
N LEU A 33 0.18 5.10 -13.25
CA LEU A 33 -0.17 5.17 -11.85
C LEU A 33 -1.66 4.89 -11.70
N GLU A 34 -1.99 3.77 -11.08
CA GLU A 34 -3.35 3.35 -10.77
C GLU A 34 -3.77 3.90 -9.40
N ASP A 35 -5.03 4.29 -9.27
CA ASP A 35 -5.64 4.76 -8.01
C ASP A 35 -5.04 6.03 -7.39
N LEU A 36 -4.19 6.78 -8.11
CA LEU A 36 -3.60 8.02 -7.58
C LEU A 36 -4.65 9.06 -7.19
N ASP A 37 -5.69 9.23 -8.02
CA ASP A 37 -6.77 10.18 -7.72
C ASP A 37 -7.59 9.74 -6.50
N ALA A 38 -7.87 8.44 -6.37
CA ALA A 38 -8.54 7.88 -5.19
C ALA A 38 -7.68 8.05 -3.93
N TYR A 39 -6.35 7.92 -4.05
CA TYR A 39 -5.43 8.23 -2.96
C TYR A 39 -5.48 9.72 -2.58
N ARG A 40 -5.39 10.63 -3.55
CA ARG A 40 -5.43 12.08 -3.31
C ARG A 40 -6.76 12.56 -2.75
N ALA A 41 -7.87 11.90 -3.11
CA ALA A 41 -9.18 12.14 -2.53
C ALA A 41 -9.33 11.60 -1.10
N GLY A 42 -8.40 10.76 -0.62
CA GLY A 42 -8.49 10.08 0.68
C GLY A 42 -9.39 8.86 0.68
N ASP A 43 -9.90 8.43 -0.47
CA ASP A 43 -10.74 7.24 -0.62
C ASP A 43 -9.94 5.95 -0.47
N ARG A 44 -8.65 5.99 -0.82
CA ARG A 44 -7.70 4.88 -0.66
C ARG A 44 -6.43 5.33 0.06
N PRO A 45 -5.84 4.48 0.93
CA PRO A 45 -4.61 4.84 1.63
C PRO A 45 -3.33 4.61 0.80
N ILE A 46 -3.44 4.00 -0.39
CA ILE A 46 -2.33 3.62 -1.27
C ILE A 46 -2.73 3.85 -2.73
N PHE A 47 -1.72 3.99 -3.59
CA PHE A 47 -1.84 3.93 -5.06
C PHE A 47 -0.84 2.90 -5.61
N SER A 48 -0.92 2.57 -6.90
CA SER A 48 -0.04 1.57 -7.51
C SER A 48 0.69 2.08 -8.73
N ILE A 49 1.90 1.57 -8.97
CA ILE A 49 2.69 1.80 -10.19
C ILE A 49 2.69 0.50 -10.99
N ARG A 50 2.20 0.54 -12.23
CA ARG A 50 2.16 -0.62 -13.13
C ARG A 50 3.50 -0.75 -13.85
N LEU A 51 4.23 -1.84 -13.60
CA LEU A 51 5.52 -2.10 -14.26
C LEU A 51 5.36 -2.94 -15.54
N SER A 52 4.39 -3.86 -15.54
CA SER A 52 4.07 -4.74 -16.67
C SER A 52 2.64 -5.25 -16.54
N ALA A 53 2.15 -6.01 -17.53
CA ALA A 53 0.83 -6.65 -17.45
C ALA A 53 0.64 -7.52 -16.19
N THR A 54 1.72 -8.07 -15.63
CA THR A 54 1.71 -9.00 -14.49
C THR A 54 2.37 -8.47 -13.23
N SER A 55 3.00 -7.29 -13.26
CA SER A 55 3.84 -6.79 -12.18
C SER A 55 3.52 -5.35 -11.81
N LEU A 56 3.44 -5.06 -10.51
CA LEU A 56 3.15 -3.72 -9.99
C LEU A 56 3.86 -3.40 -8.66
N ILE A 57 3.88 -2.13 -8.28
CA ILE A 57 4.34 -1.69 -6.96
C ILE A 57 3.17 -1.00 -6.25
N HIS A 58 2.79 -1.48 -5.08
CA HIS A 58 1.89 -0.74 -4.19
C HIS A 58 2.69 0.28 -3.39
N VAL A 59 2.32 1.56 -3.53
CA VAL A 59 2.95 2.67 -2.84
C VAL A 59 2.10 3.10 -1.66
N ARG A 60 2.69 3.07 -0.47
CA ARG A 60 2.09 3.54 0.77
C ARG A 60 2.81 4.79 1.28
N PRO A 61 2.26 5.97 1.04
CA PRO A 61 2.73 7.18 1.70
C PRO A 61 2.43 7.10 3.21
N SER A 62 3.38 7.53 4.04
CA SER A 62 3.28 7.43 5.50
C SER A 62 3.95 8.60 6.19
N GLU A 63 3.26 9.23 7.14
CA GLU A 63 3.85 10.27 8.02
C GLU A 63 4.87 9.65 8.99
N GLU A 64 4.69 8.39 9.35
CA GLU A 64 5.61 7.62 10.21
C GLU A 64 6.73 6.93 9.41
N PHE A 65 7.09 7.45 8.24
CA PHE A 65 8.13 6.84 7.41
C PHE A 65 9.47 6.83 8.15
N ASP A 66 10.05 5.63 8.29
CA ASP A 66 11.41 5.43 8.78
C ASP A 66 12.22 4.65 7.73
N PRO A 67 13.25 5.25 7.11
CA PRO A 67 14.04 4.61 6.06
C PRO A 67 14.82 3.37 6.54
N ARG A 68 14.98 3.18 7.86
CA ARG A 68 15.67 2.03 8.46
C ARG A 68 14.71 0.90 8.84
N ARG A 69 13.43 1.23 8.97
CA ARG A 69 12.35 0.29 9.30
C ARG A 69 11.73 -0.17 7.99
N GLY A 70 12.34 -1.18 7.36
CA GLY A 70 11.80 -1.81 6.15
C GLY A 70 10.30 -2.10 6.30
N GLY A 71 9.54 -1.97 5.21
CA GLY A 71 8.08 -1.90 5.23
C GLY A 71 7.42 -2.96 6.12
N THR A 72 6.71 -2.53 7.17
CA THR A 72 5.96 -3.42 8.05
C THR A 72 4.64 -3.78 7.39
N SER A 73 4.64 -4.75 6.47
CA SER A 73 3.42 -5.47 6.15
C SER A 73 3.05 -6.29 7.39
N THR A 74 2.09 -5.80 8.18
CA THR A 74 1.37 -6.65 9.13
C THR A 74 0.78 -7.80 8.32
N THR A 75 1.38 -8.98 8.45
CA THR A 75 0.84 -10.23 7.92
C THR A 75 -0.61 -10.32 8.37
N SER A 76 -1.54 -10.17 7.43
CA SER A 76 -2.91 -10.64 7.67
C SER A 76 -2.78 -12.14 7.90
N PRO A 77 -3.25 -12.71 9.03
CA PRO A 77 -3.22 -14.15 9.21
C PRO A 77 -3.97 -14.76 8.02
N SER A 78 -3.28 -15.60 7.26
CA SER A 78 -3.85 -16.42 6.21
C SER A 78 -5.06 -17.15 6.81
N SER A 79 -6.26 -16.67 6.49
CA SER A 79 -7.48 -17.34 6.87
C SER A 79 -7.59 -18.55 5.95
N SER A 80 -7.14 -19.70 6.46
CA SER A 80 -7.46 -20.99 5.89
C SER A 80 -8.95 -21.03 5.57
N ARG A 81 -9.26 -21.23 4.28
CA ARG A 81 -10.60 -21.37 3.74
C ARG A 81 -11.46 -22.31 4.60
N SER A 82 -12.46 -21.75 5.26
CA SER A 82 -13.70 -22.47 5.54
C SER A 82 -14.79 -21.87 4.65
N ARG A 83 -15.19 -22.66 3.66
CA ARG A 83 -16.27 -22.37 2.73
C ARG A 83 -17.57 -22.37 3.54
N SER A 84 -18.18 -21.19 3.73
CA SER A 84 -19.57 -21.07 4.16
C SER A 84 -20.21 -19.85 3.52
N THR A 85 -21.48 -20.02 3.18
CA THR A 85 -22.26 -19.22 2.24
C THR A 85 -22.77 -17.90 2.79
N ARG A 86 -23.03 -16.97 1.86
CA ARG A 86 -23.98 -15.84 1.88
C ARG A 86 -23.59 -14.48 2.50
N SER A 87 -23.89 -13.47 1.67
CA SER A 87 -24.48 -12.15 1.97
C SER A 87 -23.56 -10.96 2.32
N SER A 88 -23.49 -10.04 1.34
CA SER A 88 -23.60 -8.58 1.48
C SER A 88 -22.74 -7.84 2.50
N GLY A 89 -21.82 -7.01 1.98
CA GLY A 89 -21.63 -5.63 2.43
C GLY A 89 -20.68 -5.38 3.61
N SER A 90 -19.76 -4.46 3.36
CA SER A 90 -19.18 -3.45 4.28
C SER A 90 -17.66 -3.49 4.37
N TYR A 91 -17.05 -2.46 3.80
CA TYR A 91 -15.65 -2.08 4.00
C TYR A 91 -15.41 -1.82 5.50
N ARG A 92 -14.58 -2.65 6.14
CA ARG A 92 -14.29 -2.54 7.57
C ARG A 92 -13.22 -1.47 7.79
N LYS A 93 -13.61 -0.29 8.30
CA LYS A 93 -12.69 0.68 8.93
C LYS A 93 -12.01 0.00 10.12
N GLN A 94 -10.67 -0.06 10.14
CA GLN A 94 -9.92 -0.39 11.35
C GLN A 94 -9.42 0.90 12.00
N ALA A 95 -9.85 1.11 13.24
CA ALA A 95 -9.43 2.19 14.11
C ALA A 95 -8.01 1.96 14.61
N SER A 96 -7.19 3.00 14.61
CA SER A 96 -5.87 3.01 15.27
C SER A 96 -6.07 3.23 16.77
N ILE A 97 -5.44 2.40 17.60
CA ILE A 97 -5.37 2.59 19.05
C ILE A 97 -4.16 3.46 19.35
N SER A 98 -4.41 4.68 19.83
CA SER A 98 -3.39 5.58 20.37
C SER A 98 -2.92 5.08 21.74
N ASN A 99 -1.62 4.83 21.90
CA ASN A 99 -1.01 4.74 23.24
C ASN A 99 -0.34 6.07 23.57
N ALA A 100 -1.00 6.82 24.45
CA ALA A 100 -0.49 8.03 25.05
C ALA A 100 0.73 7.74 25.94
N ARG A 101 1.73 8.63 25.83
CA ARG A 101 2.85 8.76 26.76
C ARG A 101 2.35 8.95 28.19
N LEU A 102 3.07 8.38 29.15
CA LEU A 102 3.28 9.01 30.46
C LEU A 102 4.78 8.95 30.77
N ALA A 103 5.41 10.11 30.74
CA ALA A 103 6.64 10.37 31.46
C ALA A 103 6.23 11.01 32.80
N THR A 104 6.83 10.55 33.89
CA THR A 104 7.22 11.40 35.01
C THR A 104 8.50 10.81 35.59
#